data_AF-A0A6B0VJJ6-F1
#
_entry.id   AF-A0A6B0VJJ6-F1
#
_cell.length_a   1.000
_cell.length_b   1.000
_cell.length_c   1.000
_cell.angle_alpha   90.00
_cell.angle_beta   90.00
_cell.angle_gamma   90.00
#
_symmetry.space_group_name_H-M   'P 1'
#
loop_
_entity.id
_entity.type
_entity.pdbx_description
1 polymer ?
#
loop_
_entity_poly.entity_id
_entity_poly.type
_entity_poly.pdbx_seq_one_letter_code
_entity_poly.pdbx_strand_id
1 'polypeptide(L)'
;MLFNAIGPFEGATGELVEPGEYVLDVDADGAWSISIRQPEPAGTDADVDDLPVELQGEHADWAGPIGFDGLVEAHGTHAGDANFIVEVFPVDEPFPELVFNEIGPFEGETTLRADGVGYVVVEADGPWTLEVR
;
A
#
# COMPACT_ATOMS: atom_id res chain seq x y z
N MET A 1 -13.06 -6.28 2.13
CA MET A 1 -12.00 -5.87 3.06
C MET A 1 -12.58 -5.57 4.44
N LEU A 2 -11.86 -5.93 5.50
CA LEU A 2 -12.13 -5.55 6.88
C LEU A 2 -10.91 -4.75 7.35
N PHE A 3 -11.10 -3.47 7.64
CA PHE A 3 -10.11 -2.66 8.33
C PHE A 3 -10.52 -2.55 9.80
N ASN A 4 -9.57 -2.69 10.72
CA ASN A 4 -9.82 -2.58 12.15
C ASN A 4 -8.67 -1.86 12.84
N ALA A 5 -8.98 -0.81 13.59
CA ALA A 5 -8.03 -0.07 14.41
C ALA A 5 -8.55 0.08 15.84
N ILE A 6 -7.62 0.07 16.81
CA ILE A 6 -7.93 0.31 18.22
C ILE A 6 -7.29 1.63 18.65
N GLY A 7 -8.12 2.61 19.03
CA GLY A 7 -7.67 3.95 19.39
C GLY A 7 -7.77 4.95 18.22
N PRO A 8 -7.15 6.14 18.35
CA PRO A 8 -7.08 7.10 17.25
C PRO A 8 -6.35 6.51 16.05
N PHE A 9 -6.89 6.73 14.86
CA PHE A 9 -6.31 6.27 13.60
C PHE A 9 -6.41 7.37 12.53
N GLU A 10 -5.30 7.60 11.84
CA GLU A 10 -5.22 8.46 10.66
C GLU A 10 -4.32 7.76 9.64
N GLY A 11 -4.91 7.23 8.57
CA GLY A 11 -4.16 6.50 7.56
C GLY A 11 -5.02 6.22 6.33
N ALA A 12 -4.46 5.48 5.40
CA ALA A 12 -5.11 5.10 4.16
C ALA A 12 -4.78 3.65 3.79
N THR A 13 -5.57 3.07 2.89
CA THR A 13 -5.31 1.73 2.37
C THR A 13 -5.92 1.62 0.97
N GLY A 14 -5.45 0.65 0.19
CA GLY A 14 -5.94 0.33 -1.14
C GLY A 14 -6.46 -1.11 -1.19
N GLU A 15 -7.46 -1.36 -2.04
CA GLU A 15 -8.01 -2.69 -2.30
C GLU A 15 -8.23 -2.86 -3.80
N LEU A 16 -7.84 -4.00 -4.37
CA LEU A 16 -8.28 -4.40 -5.71
C LEU A 16 -9.71 -4.94 -5.62
N VAL A 17 -10.66 -4.23 -6.23
CA VAL A 17 -12.07 -4.63 -6.26
C VAL A 17 -12.53 -4.86 -7.70
N GLU A 18 -13.36 -5.89 -7.89
CA GLU A 18 -14.03 -6.08 -9.16
C GLU A 18 -15.04 -4.94 -9.44
N PRO A 19 -15.41 -4.68 -10.70
CA PRO A 19 -16.47 -3.71 -10.99
C PRO A 19 -17.80 -4.16 -10.37
N GLY A 20 -18.40 -3.30 -9.55
CA GLY A 20 -19.66 -3.63 -8.89
C GLY A 20 -20.16 -2.56 -7.94
N GLU A 21 -21.29 -2.86 -7.31
CA GLU A 21 -21.83 -2.06 -6.22
C GLU A 21 -21.35 -2.63 -4.88
N TYR A 22 -20.82 -1.76 -4.02
CA TYR A 22 -20.29 -2.12 -2.71
C TYR A 22 -20.98 -1.33 -1.60
N VAL A 23 -21.11 -1.96 -0.43
CA VAL A 23 -21.59 -1.32 0.78
C VAL A 23 -20.39 -1.14 1.72
N LEU A 24 -20.16 0.10 2.14
CA LEU A 24 -19.27 0.40 3.24
C LEU A 24 -20.07 0.38 4.54
N ASP A 25 -19.68 -0.50 5.45
CA ASP A 25 -20.22 -0.55 6.81
C ASP A 25 -19.15 -0.02 7.79
N VAL A 26 -19.53 0.90 8.66
CA VAL A 26 -18.62 1.60 9.58
C VAL A 26 -19.17 1.51 10.99
N ASP A 27 -18.41 0.89 11.88
CA ASP A 27 -18.66 0.85 13.32
C ASP A 27 -17.56 1.63 14.06
N ALA A 28 -17.92 2.76 14.66
CA ALA A 28 -17.00 3.64 15.37
C ALA A 28 -17.70 4.36 16.54
N ASP A 29 -17.12 4.26 17.73
CA ASP A 29 -17.61 4.91 18.95
C ASP A 29 -17.40 6.45 18.94
N GLY A 30 -16.52 6.95 18.07
CA GLY A 30 -16.07 8.34 18.02
C GLY A 30 -16.40 9.07 16.71
N ALA A 31 -15.93 10.31 16.60
CA ALA A 31 -16.02 11.06 15.35
C ALA A 31 -15.12 10.43 14.28
N TRP A 32 -15.63 10.29 13.07
CA TRP A 32 -14.90 9.71 11.95
C TRP A 32 -15.17 10.45 10.65
N SER A 33 -14.24 10.32 9.70
CA SER A 33 -14.38 10.78 8.34
C SER A 33 -13.66 9.83 7.40
N ILE A 34 -14.22 9.57 6.22
CA ILE A 34 -13.60 8.75 5.18
C ILE A 34 -13.69 9.46 3.83
N SER A 35 -12.68 9.29 2.99
CA SER A 35 -12.68 9.69 1.59
C SER A 35 -12.40 8.46 0.75
N ILE A 36 -13.33 8.10 -0.13
CA ILE A 36 -13.15 7.00 -1.09
C ILE A 36 -12.80 7.62 -2.44
N ARG A 37 -11.71 7.15 -3.05
CA ARG A 37 -11.27 7.57 -4.37
C ARG A 37 -10.89 6.33 -5.16
N GLN A 38 -11.18 6.36 -6.45
CA GLN A 38 -10.56 5.46 -7.41
C GLN A 38 -9.41 6.25 -8.04
N PRO A 39 -8.14 5.84 -7.87
CA PRO A 39 -7.03 6.47 -8.55
C PRO A 39 -7.31 6.50 -10.06
N GLU A 40 -6.94 7.59 -10.74
CA GLU A 40 -7.11 7.61 -12.19
C GLU A 40 -6.28 6.44 -12.77
N PRO A 41 -6.88 5.58 -13.62
CA PRO A 41 -6.10 4.56 -14.30
C PRO A 41 -5.00 5.31 -15.04
N ALA A 42 -3.75 4.84 -14.91
CA ALA A 42 -2.58 5.48 -15.48
C ALA A 42 -2.72 5.57 -17.01
N GLY A 43 -3.43 6.59 -17.48
CA GLY A 43 -3.51 7.01 -18.86
C GLY A 43 -2.23 7.76 -19.22
N THR A 44 -2.10 8.09 -20.50
CA THR A 44 -0.92 8.77 -21.08
C THR A 44 -0.56 10.12 -20.47
N ASP A 45 -1.37 10.67 -19.55
CA ASP A 45 -1.19 11.96 -18.88
C ASP A 45 -1.09 11.84 -17.35
N ALA A 46 -1.02 10.63 -16.78
CA ALA A 46 -0.78 10.47 -15.34
C ALA A 46 0.68 10.82 -15.01
N ASP A 47 0.89 11.68 -14.02
CA ASP A 47 2.21 11.89 -13.40
C ASP A 47 2.57 10.58 -12.66
N VAL A 48 3.30 9.69 -13.35
CA VAL A 48 3.81 8.42 -12.81
C VAL A 48 5.17 8.67 -12.20
N ASP A 49 5.36 8.28 -10.94
CA ASP A 49 6.65 8.36 -10.27
C ASP A 49 7.60 7.28 -10.81
N ASP A 50 8.83 7.68 -11.17
CA ASP A 50 9.90 6.76 -11.55
C ASP A 50 10.64 6.24 -10.30
N LEU A 51 11.17 5.01 -10.38
CA LEU A 51 12.10 4.50 -9.37
C LEU A 51 13.45 5.25 -9.42
N PRO A 52 14.14 5.41 -8.28
CA PRO A 52 13.76 4.92 -6.95
C PRO A 52 12.74 5.81 -6.23
N VAL A 53 11.93 5.19 -5.37
CA VAL A 53 11.00 5.90 -4.49
C VAL A 53 11.28 5.57 -3.01
N GLU A 54 11.10 6.57 -2.16
CA GLU A 54 11.21 6.45 -0.70
C GLU A 54 9.87 6.80 -0.07
N LEU A 55 9.32 5.88 0.72
CA LEU A 55 8.03 5.98 1.38
C LEU A 55 8.22 5.80 2.89
N GLN A 56 7.37 6.46 3.67
CA GLN A 56 7.38 6.35 5.13
C GLN A 56 5.99 6.66 5.69
N GLY A 57 5.66 6.08 6.84
CA GLY A 57 4.39 6.31 7.52
C GLY A 57 4.42 5.84 8.96
N GLU A 58 3.38 6.20 9.72
CA GLU A 58 3.19 5.78 11.12
C GLU A 58 2.09 4.69 11.25
N HIS A 59 1.28 4.54 10.20
CA HIS A 59 0.12 3.66 10.10
C HIS A 59 0.03 3.13 8.66
N ALA A 60 -0.99 2.32 8.35
CA ALA A 60 -1.27 1.92 6.98
C ALA A 60 -1.37 3.14 6.03
N ASP A 61 -0.79 2.98 4.83
CA ASP A 61 -0.82 3.99 3.77
C ASP A 61 -0.70 3.34 2.39
N TRP A 62 -0.78 4.14 1.33
CA TRP A 62 -0.50 3.71 -0.03
C TRP A 62 0.16 4.84 -0.84
N ALA A 63 0.90 4.47 -1.89
CA ALA A 63 1.56 5.41 -2.79
C ALA A 63 1.46 4.97 -4.25
N GLY A 64 1.52 5.95 -5.16
CA GLY A 64 1.51 5.74 -6.60
C GLY A 64 0.62 6.74 -7.34
N PRO A 65 0.57 6.66 -8.68
CA PRO A 65 1.14 5.59 -9.51
C PRO A 65 2.68 5.58 -9.60
N ILE A 66 3.30 4.41 -9.52
CA ILE A 66 4.75 4.19 -9.68
C ILE A 66 5.01 3.32 -10.91
N GLY A 67 6.02 3.67 -11.69
CA GLY A 67 6.49 2.89 -12.85
C GLY A 67 7.54 1.85 -12.45
N PHE A 68 7.31 0.59 -12.81
CA PHE A 68 8.19 -0.55 -12.59
C PHE A 68 8.71 -1.12 -13.91
N ASP A 69 9.99 -1.49 -13.97
CA ASP A 69 10.64 -2.10 -15.14
C ASP A 69 11.44 -3.35 -14.75
N GLY A 70 10.73 -4.46 -14.60
CA GLY A 70 11.30 -5.78 -14.40
C GLY A 70 11.69 -6.10 -12.95
N LEU A 71 12.96 -6.44 -12.74
CA LEU A 71 13.45 -6.88 -11.42
C LEU A 71 13.79 -5.63 -10.59
N VAL A 72 13.08 -5.45 -9.49
CA VAL A 72 13.27 -4.31 -8.57
C VAL A 72 13.66 -4.82 -7.19
N GLU A 73 14.42 -4.01 -6.47
CA GLU A 73 14.83 -4.28 -5.09
C GLU A 73 14.03 -3.40 -4.13
N ALA A 74 13.54 -3.99 -3.05
CA ALA A 74 12.81 -3.29 -2.01
C ALA A 74 13.51 -3.49 -0.67
N HIS A 75 13.67 -2.41 0.11
CA HIS A 75 14.18 -2.44 1.47
C HIS A 75 13.15 -1.82 2.41
N GLY A 76 12.73 -2.55 3.44
CA GLY A 76 11.67 -2.17 4.36
C GLY A 76 12.13 -2.15 5.82
N THR A 77 11.60 -1.22 6.60
CA THR A 77 11.68 -1.24 8.07
C THR A 77 10.31 -1.07 8.69
N HIS A 78 10.09 -1.69 9.85
CA HIS A 78 8.88 -1.56 10.66
C HIS A 78 9.21 -1.66 12.13
N ALA A 79 8.62 -0.77 12.94
CA ALA A 79 8.81 -0.69 14.38
C ALA A 79 7.52 -0.97 15.19
N GLY A 80 6.46 -1.49 14.55
CA GLY A 80 5.23 -1.95 15.20
C GLY A 80 5.33 -3.39 15.73
N ASP A 81 4.28 -3.83 16.40
CA ASP A 81 4.23 -5.15 17.07
C ASP A 81 3.31 -6.15 16.34
N ALA A 82 2.58 -5.71 15.30
CA ALA A 82 1.67 -6.51 14.50
C ALA A 82 2.10 -6.54 13.01
N ASN A 83 1.14 -6.66 12.10
CA ASN A 83 1.41 -6.88 10.68
C ASN A 83 2.25 -5.76 10.07
N PHE A 84 3.26 -6.16 9.30
CA PHE A 84 3.91 -5.35 8.29
C PHE A 84 3.76 -6.05 6.95
N ILE A 85 2.77 -5.64 6.16
CA ILE A 85 2.49 -6.21 4.86
C ILE A 85 2.69 -5.12 3.82
N VAL A 86 3.50 -5.41 2.82
CA VAL A 86 3.75 -4.51 1.69
C VAL A 86 3.42 -5.27 0.41
N GLU A 87 2.56 -4.68 -0.40
CA GLU A 87 2.12 -5.24 -1.68
C GLU A 87 2.22 -4.20 -2.80
N VAL A 88 2.50 -4.65 -4.01
CA VAL A 88 2.38 -3.83 -5.23
C VAL A 88 1.10 -4.25 -5.95
N PHE A 89 0.20 -3.30 -6.16
CA PHE A 89 -1.07 -3.48 -6.86
C PHE A 89 -0.88 -3.00 -8.31
N PRO A 90 -0.70 -3.92 -9.27
CA PRO A 90 -0.55 -3.57 -10.67
C PRO A 90 -1.87 -3.01 -11.23
N VAL A 91 -1.78 -2.05 -12.16
CA VAL A 91 -2.95 -1.51 -12.86
C VAL A 91 -3.53 -2.51 -13.87
N ASP A 92 -2.66 -3.30 -14.51
CA ASP A 92 -3.02 -4.16 -15.64
C ASP A 92 -3.12 -5.65 -15.29
N GLU A 93 -2.85 -6.03 -14.04
CA GLU A 93 -2.91 -7.42 -13.58
C GLU A 93 -3.92 -7.61 -12.44
N PRO A 94 -4.56 -8.80 -12.34
CA PRO A 94 -5.65 -9.02 -11.40
C PRO A 94 -5.21 -9.35 -9.97
N PHE A 95 -3.91 -9.50 -9.70
CA PHE A 95 -3.38 -9.91 -8.39
C PHE A 95 -2.27 -8.99 -7.93
N PRO A 96 -2.19 -8.71 -6.62
CA PRO A 96 -1.06 -7.99 -6.06
C PRO A 96 0.19 -8.86 -6.03
N GLU A 97 1.35 -8.21 -6.11
CA GLU A 97 2.65 -8.83 -5.86
C GLU A 97 3.06 -8.58 -4.41
N LEU A 98 3.32 -9.64 -3.65
CA LEU A 98 3.69 -9.56 -2.24
C LEU A 98 5.17 -9.21 -2.08
N VAL A 99 5.47 -8.09 -1.43
CA VAL A 99 6.84 -7.64 -1.15
C VAL A 99 7.30 -8.14 0.22
N PHE A 100 6.57 -7.78 1.28
CA PHE A 100 6.85 -8.19 2.66
C PHE A 100 5.56 -8.69 3.33
N ASN A 101 5.69 -9.68 4.22
CA ASN A 101 4.61 -10.17 5.07
C ASN A 101 5.19 -10.66 6.38
N GLU A 102 5.31 -9.74 7.33
CA GLU A 102 6.00 -9.95 8.58
C GLU A 102 5.11 -9.57 9.76
N ILE A 103 5.43 -10.08 10.94
CA ILE A 103 4.72 -9.76 12.18
C ILE A 103 5.74 -9.23 13.18
N GLY A 104 5.50 -8.01 13.66
CA GLY A 104 6.34 -7.30 14.60
C GLY A 104 7.44 -6.48 13.94
N PRO A 105 8.52 -6.14 14.69
CA PRO A 105 9.60 -5.34 14.17
C PRO A 105 10.34 -6.04 13.02
N PHE A 106 10.64 -5.29 11.96
CA PHE A 106 11.26 -5.80 10.75
C PHE A 106 12.31 -4.83 10.20
N GLU A 107 13.38 -5.38 9.63
CA GLU A 107 14.36 -4.68 8.80
C GLU A 107 14.93 -5.70 7.81
N GLY A 108 14.78 -5.44 6.52
CA GLY A 108 15.23 -6.37 5.50
C GLY A 108 15.03 -5.88 4.07
N GLU A 109 15.57 -6.65 3.14
CA GLU A 109 15.46 -6.41 1.70
C GLU A 109 14.99 -7.65 0.96
N THR A 110 14.33 -7.44 -0.17
CA THR A 110 13.89 -8.49 -1.09
C THR A 110 13.97 -7.99 -2.53
N THR A 111 13.85 -8.91 -3.47
CA THR A 111 13.66 -8.59 -4.89
C THR A 111 12.33 -9.12 -5.36
N LEU A 112 11.58 -8.31 -6.09
CA LEU A 112 10.34 -8.71 -6.74
C LEU A 112 10.41 -8.40 -8.24
N ARG A 113 9.51 -9.01 -9.01
CA ARG A 113 9.38 -8.71 -10.44
C ARG A 113 8.04 -8.01 -10.66
N ALA A 114 8.10 -6.75 -11.06
CA ALA A 114 6.93 -5.94 -11.38
C ALA A 114 7.19 -5.20 -12.70
N ASP A 115 6.18 -5.12 -13.56
CA ASP A 115 6.27 -4.45 -14.86
C ASP A 115 5.08 -3.48 -14.99
N GLY A 116 5.30 -2.32 -15.60
CA GLY A 116 4.24 -1.34 -15.85
C GLY A 116 3.95 -0.44 -14.65
N VAL A 117 2.71 0.03 -14.53
CA VAL A 117 2.32 0.97 -13.46
C VAL A 117 1.64 0.22 -12.33
N GLY A 118 2.02 0.54 -11.09
CA GLY A 118 1.40 -0.02 -9.89
C GLY A 118 1.28 0.97 -8.74
N TYR A 119 0.59 0.53 -7.70
CA TYR A 119 0.44 1.24 -6.43
C TYR A 119 1.04 0.40 -5.31
N VAL A 120 1.86 0.99 -4.46
CA VAL A 120 2.36 0.33 -3.26
C VAL A 120 1.33 0.51 -2.16
N VAL A 121 0.91 -0.59 -1.53
CA VAL A 121 0.01 -0.59 -0.37
C VAL A 121 0.75 -1.15 0.82
N VAL A 122 0.68 -0.45 1.96
CA VAL A 122 1.34 -0.82 3.20
C VAL A 122 0.30 -0.99 4.31
N GLU A 123 0.23 -2.17 4.91
CA GLU A 123 -0.42 -2.41 6.19
C GLU A 123 0.66 -2.40 7.29
N ALA A 124 0.49 -1.51 8.26
CA ALA A 124 1.41 -1.36 9.38
C ALA A 124 0.68 -0.85 10.63
N ASP A 125 1.08 -1.32 11.81
CA ASP A 125 0.58 -0.86 13.10
C ASP A 125 1.55 0.09 13.84
N GLY A 126 2.73 0.34 13.26
CA GLY A 126 3.70 1.30 13.78
C GLY A 126 4.53 1.96 12.68
N PRO A 127 5.56 2.76 13.06
CA PRO A 127 6.40 3.47 12.12
C PRO A 127 7.08 2.53 11.12
N TRP A 128 7.09 2.91 9.85
CA TRP A 128 7.72 2.14 8.78
C TRP A 128 8.40 3.03 7.75
N THR A 129 9.35 2.44 7.03
CA THR A 129 9.98 3.01 5.83
C THR A 129 10.05 1.96 4.73
N LEU A 130 9.98 2.39 3.48
CA LEU A 130 10.16 1.54 2.32
C LEU A 130 10.96 2.29 1.24
N GLU A 131 12.05 1.69 0.78
CA GLU A 131 12.79 2.10 -0.42
C GLU A 131 12.52 1.08 -1.52
N VAL A 132 12.20 1.52 -2.73
CA VAL A 132 12.08 0.67 -3.92
C VAL A 132 12.96 1.24 -5.02
N ARG A 133 13.79 0.41 -5.65
CA ARG A 133 14.80 0.82 -6.64
C ARG A 133 15.06 -0.19 -7.75
#